data_AF-A0A526Q3E2-F1
#
_entry.id   AF-A0A526Q3E2-F1
#
_cell.length_a   1.000
_cell.length_b   1.000
_cell.length_c   1.000
_cell.angle_alpha   90.00
_cell.angle_beta   90.00
_cell.angle_gamma   90.00
#
_symmetry.space_group_name_H-M   'P 1'
#
loop_
_entity.id
_entity.type
_entity.pdbx_description
1 polymer ?
#
loop_
_entity_poly.entity_id
_entity_poly.type
_entity_poly.pdbx_seq_one_letter_code
_entity_poly.pdbx_strand_id
1 'polypeptide(L)'
;LQRVAQVMGADFPDNAIPIDATRDGVHLAGHVSIPSFTRANALQQYAYVNGRPVRDKLIAGAIRGAFADVLPRDRHAVTVLFLSLDPATVDVNVHPAKADVRFRDPGLVRGLIVGAIREALAGAGIRAATTGAAGMMAAFRPGSAPYAHP
;
A
#
# COMPACT_ATOMS: atom_id res chain seq x y z
N LEU A 1 -2.30 15.69 9.02
CA LEU A 1 -3.16 14.58 9.52
C LEU A 1 -4.51 15.02 10.10
N GLN A 2 -4.65 16.20 10.72
CA GLN A 2 -5.92 16.65 11.35
C GLN A 2 -7.19 16.50 10.47
N ARG A 3 -7.16 16.93 9.20
CA ARG A 3 -8.31 16.78 8.28
C ARG A 3 -8.61 15.31 7.93
N VAL A 4 -7.58 14.47 7.86
CA VAL A 4 -7.72 13.04 7.62
C VAL A 4 -8.34 12.36 8.85
N ALA A 5 -7.92 12.72 10.06
CA ALA A 5 -8.48 12.21 11.31
C ALA A 5 -9.99 12.52 11.44
N GLN A 6 -10.45 13.68 10.98
CA GLN A 6 -11.87 14.06 10.99
C GLN A 6 -12.73 13.17 10.08
N VAL A 7 -12.17 12.62 9.00
CA VAL A 7 -12.90 11.76 8.04
C VAL A 7 -12.72 10.27 8.39
N MET A 8 -11.55 9.88 8.87
CA MET A 8 -11.17 8.48 9.07
C MET A 8 -11.42 7.97 10.50
N GLY A 9 -11.62 8.89 11.46
CA GLY A 9 -11.65 8.63 12.89
C GLY A 9 -10.34 9.01 13.56
N ALA A 10 -10.42 9.34 14.86
CA ALA A 10 -9.28 9.83 15.64
C ALA A 10 -8.12 8.82 15.74
N ASP A 11 -8.41 7.52 15.63
CA ASP A 11 -7.41 6.47 15.77
C ASP A 11 -6.56 6.25 14.50
N PHE A 12 -6.97 6.78 13.35
CA PHE A 12 -6.28 6.50 12.08
C PHE A 12 -4.84 7.04 12.04
N PRO A 13 -4.54 8.29 12.44
CA PRO A 13 -3.17 8.80 12.45
C PRO A 13 -2.19 7.92 13.24
N ASP A 14 -2.60 7.38 14.37
CA ASP A 14 -1.75 6.53 15.23
C ASP A 14 -1.59 5.11 14.69
N ASN A 15 -2.48 4.69 13.78
CA ASN A 15 -2.51 3.37 13.17
C ASN A 15 -2.16 3.40 11.67
N ALA A 16 -1.50 4.46 11.19
CA ALA A 16 -1.18 4.63 9.78
C ALA A 16 0.31 4.86 9.53
N ILE A 17 0.78 4.30 8.43
CA ILE A 17 2.13 4.46 7.91
C ILE A 17 2.08 5.44 6.73
N PRO A 18 2.97 6.44 6.68
CA PRO A 18 3.06 7.33 5.53
C PRO A 18 3.59 6.58 4.29
N ILE A 19 3.08 6.97 3.13
CA ILE A 19 3.55 6.54 1.81
C ILE A 19 4.06 7.79 1.09
N ASP A 20 5.27 7.68 0.53
CA ASP A 20 5.83 8.65 -0.41
C ASP A 20 6.77 7.91 -1.36
N ALA A 21 6.37 7.78 -2.63
CA ALA A 21 7.13 7.05 -3.64
C ALA A 21 6.92 7.67 -5.02
N THR A 22 7.99 7.76 -5.81
CA THR A 22 7.93 8.23 -7.20
C THR A 22 8.54 7.20 -8.13
N ARG A 23 7.90 6.96 -9.27
CA ARG A 23 8.43 6.12 -10.33
C ARG A 23 7.94 6.57 -11.70
N ASP A 24 8.87 6.73 -12.64
CA ASP A 24 8.58 7.03 -14.05
C ASP A 24 7.57 8.20 -14.23
N GLY A 25 7.73 9.26 -13.44
CA GLY A 25 6.87 10.46 -13.47
C GLY A 25 5.52 10.33 -12.76
N VAL A 26 5.24 9.19 -12.12
CA VAL A 26 4.07 8.97 -11.26
C VAL A 26 4.50 9.10 -9.79
N HIS A 27 3.88 10.01 -9.05
CA HIS A 27 4.07 10.18 -7.62
C HIS A 27 2.88 9.61 -6.85
N LEU A 28 3.17 8.80 -5.85
CA LEU A 28 2.22 8.25 -4.90
C LEU A 28 2.56 8.77 -3.51
N ALA A 29 1.64 9.53 -2.93
CA ALA A 29 1.71 9.96 -1.54
C ALA A 29 0.47 9.50 -0.77
N GLY A 30 0.55 9.45 0.56
CA GLY A 30 -0.63 9.17 1.37
C GLY A 30 -0.32 8.44 2.65
N HIS A 31 -1.33 7.74 3.16
CA HIS A 31 -1.24 6.94 4.37
C HIS A 31 -2.02 5.64 4.19
N VAL A 32 -1.49 4.56 4.76
CA VAL A 32 -2.15 3.25 4.81
C VAL A 32 -2.13 2.71 6.22
N SER A 33 -3.17 1.97 6.62
CA SER A 33 -3.21 1.41 7.96
C SER A 33 -2.24 0.24 8.15
N ILE A 34 -1.80 0.06 9.40
CA ILE A 34 -1.12 -1.16 9.84
C ILE A 34 -2.09 -2.36 9.78
N PRO A 35 -1.61 -3.61 9.61
CA PRO A 35 -2.48 -4.78 9.48
C PRO A 35 -3.35 -5.10 10.69
N SER A 36 -3.02 -4.60 11.87
CA SER A 36 -3.87 -4.71 13.07
C SER A 36 -5.07 -3.75 13.04
N PHE A 37 -5.02 -2.69 12.23
CA PHE A 37 -6.10 -1.73 12.07
C PHE A 37 -6.82 -1.94 10.74
N THR A 38 -7.96 -2.65 10.80
CA THR A 38 -8.71 -3.11 9.63
C THR A 38 -10.18 -2.73 9.68
N ARG A 39 -10.87 -2.91 8.55
CA ARG A 39 -12.33 -2.79 8.43
C ARG A 39 -12.92 -4.05 7.80
N ALA A 40 -14.22 -4.24 8.04
CA ALA A 40 -15.02 -5.33 7.46
C ALA A 40 -15.38 -5.09 5.99
N ASN A 41 -15.16 -3.89 5.46
CA ASN A 41 -15.41 -3.54 4.06
C ASN A 41 -14.38 -2.51 3.56
N ALA A 42 -14.36 -2.31 2.24
CA ALA A 42 -13.43 -1.40 1.57
C ALA A 42 -13.90 0.06 1.51
N LEU A 43 -14.94 0.48 2.25
CA LEU A 43 -15.51 1.83 2.13
C LEU A 43 -14.54 2.93 2.55
N GLN A 44 -13.59 2.62 3.44
CA GLN A 44 -12.55 3.56 3.89
C GLN A 44 -11.24 3.41 3.11
N GLN A 45 -11.33 3.01 1.83
CA GLN A 45 -10.21 3.06 0.89
C GLN A 45 -10.41 4.25 -0.04
N TYR A 46 -9.79 5.37 0.33
CA TYR A 46 -9.82 6.59 -0.46
C TYR A 46 -8.60 6.64 -1.37
N ALA A 47 -8.86 6.99 -2.63
CA ALA A 47 -7.84 7.24 -3.63
C ALA A 47 -8.20 8.50 -4.41
N TYR A 48 -7.18 9.28 -4.72
CA TYR A 48 -7.27 10.51 -5.49
C TYR A 48 -6.28 10.44 -6.64
N VAL A 49 -6.69 10.90 -7.81
CA VAL A 49 -5.81 11.03 -8.99
C VAL A 49 -5.88 12.47 -9.45
N ASN A 50 -4.75 13.17 -9.43
CA ASN A 50 -4.65 14.59 -9.75
C ASN A 50 -5.72 15.43 -9.01
N GLY A 51 -5.90 15.14 -7.71
CA GLY A 51 -6.85 15.83 -6.83
C GLY A 51 -8.32 15.38 -6.95
N ARG A 52 -8.68 14.50 -7.89
CA ARG A 52 -10.05 13.99 -8.05
C ARG A 52 -10.24 12.69 -7.29
N PRO A 53 -11.30 12.53 -6.47
CA PRO A 53 -11.60 11.26 -5.83
C PRO A 53 -12.01 10.23 -6.88
N VAL A 54 -11.45 9.03 -6.80
CA VAL A 54 -11.69 7.95 -7.78
C VAL A 54 -12.09 6.65 -7.09
N ARG A 55 -12.90 5.83 -7.77
CA ARG A 55 -13.29 4.49 -7.32
C ARG A 55 -12.91 3.47 -8.36
N ASP A 56 -11.61 3.37 -8.60
CA ASP A 56 -11.05 2.58 -9.67
C ASP A 56 -10.69 1.14 -9.23
N LYS A 57 -11.01 0.15 -10.09
CA LYS A 57 -10.80 -1.28 -9.79
C LYS A 57 -9.32 -1.66 -9.78
N LEU A 58 -8.48 -1.02 -10.59
CA LEU A 58 -7.05 -1.29 -10.62
C LEU A 58 -6.41 -0.84 -9.31
N ILE A 59 -6.73 0.36 -8.84
CA ILE A 59 -6.23 0.87 -7.56
C ILE A 59 -6.69 -0.04 -6.41
N ALA A 60 -7.98 -0.39 -6.36
CA ALA A 60 -8.50 -1.30 -5.34
C ALA A 60 -7.82 -2.69 -5.39
N GLY A 61 -7.56 -3.20 -6.59
CA GLY A 61 -6.82 -4.44 -6.79
C GLY A 61 -5.36 -4.37 -6.35
N ALA A 62 -4.70 -3.23 -6.59
CA ALA A 62 -3.32 -2.97 -6.16
C ALA A 62 -3.21 -2.92 -4.63
N ILE A 63 -4.10 -2.19 -3.96
CA ILE A 63 -4.17 -2.15 -2.49
C ILE A 63 -4.37 -3.57 -1.94
N ARG A 64 -5.35 -4.32 -2.48
CA ARG A 64 -5.58 -5.71 -2.05
C ARG A 64 -4.35 -6.59 -2.23
N GLY A 65 -3.66 -6.47 -3.37
CA GLY A 65 -2.45 -7.24 -3.66
C GLY A 65 -1.25 -6.87 -2.77
N ALA A 66 -1.16 -5.62 -2.31
CA ALA A 66 -0.12 -5.18 -1.39
C ALA A 66 -0.27 -5.78 0.01
N PHE A 67 -1.52 -5.95 0.46
CA PHE A 67 -1.87 -6.43 1.79
C PHE A 67 -2.17 -7.95 1.87
N ALA A 68 -2.16 -8.66 0.74
CA ALA A 68 -2.64 -10.05 0.64
C ALA A 68 -1.98 -11.01 1.64
N ASP A 69 -0.72 -10.80 1.98
CA ASP A 69 0.06 -11.70 2.85
C ASP A 69 0.03 -11.29 4.33
N VAL A 70 -0.57 -10.14 4.66
CA VAL A 70 -0.55 -9.55 6.01
C VAL A 70 -1.93 -9.29 6.58
N LEU A 71 -2.98 -9.26 5.76
CA LEU A 71 -4.35 -9.13 6.21
C LEU A 71 -5.07 -10.48 6.27
N PRO A 72 -5.92 -10.70 7.29
CA PRO A 72 -6.86 -11.82 7.27
C PRO A 72 -7.80 -11.73 6.07
N ARG A 73 -8.34 -12.88 5.68
CA ARG A 73 -9.40 -12.96 4.67
C ARG A 73 -10.60 -12.09 5.08
N ASP A 74 -11.22 -11.44 4.10
CA ASP A 74 -12.38 -10.56 4.26
C ASP A 74 -12.13 -9.32 5.15
N ARG A 75 -10.86 -8.94 5.33
CA ARG A 75 -10.45 -7.69 5.99
C ARG A 75 -9.82 -6.74 5.00
N HIS A 76 -10.04 -5.45 5.26
CA HIS A 76 -9.60 -4.37 4.40
C HIS A 76 -8.73 -3.39 5.18
N ALA A 77 -7.59 -3.01 4.59
CA ALA A 77 -6.82 -1.88 5.04
C ALA A 77 -7.60 -0.58 4.82
N VAL A 78 -7.32 0.39 5.68
CA VAL A 78 -7.80 1.76 5.58
C VAL A 78 -6.74 2.56 4.83
N THR A 79 -7.13 3.29 3.79
CA THR A 79 -6.16 4.00 2.93
C THR A 79 -6.63 5.40 2.58
N VAL A 80 -5.68 6.30 2.44
CA VAL A 80 -5.86 7.60 1.77
C VAL A 80 -4.65 7.80 0.87
N LEU A 81 -4.82 7.56 -0.43
CA LEU A 81 -3.75 7.62 -1.42
C LEU A 81 -3.99 8.76 -2.40
N PHE A 82 -2.90 9.45 -2.78
CA PHE A 82 -2.88 10.53 -3.74
C PHE A 82 -1.88 10.16 -4.84
N LEU A 83 -2.39 9.97 -6.05
CA LEU A 83 -1.59 9.82 -7.25
C LEU A 83 -1.52 11.14 -7.98
N SER A 84 -0.30 11.58 -8.28
CA SER A 84 -0.01 12.73 -9.11
C SER A 84 0.81 12.29 -10.32
N LEU A 85 0.34 12.60 -11.52
CA LEU A 85 0.99 12.25 -12.78
C LEU A 85 0.55 13.20 -13.89
N ASP A 86 1.29 13.20 -15.00
CA ASP A 86 0.96 14.02 -16.18
C ASP A 86 -0.50 13.77 -16.63
N PRO A 87 -1.38 14.80 -16.64
CA PRO A 87 -2.75 14.68 -17.11
C PRO A 87 -2.88 14.10 -18.53
N ALA A 88 -1.88 14.23 -19.40
CA ALA A 88 -1.88 13.61 -20.73
C ALA A 88 -1.77 12.07 -20.68
N THR A 89 -1.37 11.50 -19.54
CA THR A 89 -1.18 10.07 -19.33
C THR A 89 -2.31 9.42 -18.54
N VAL A 90 -3.35 10.19 -18.17
CA VAL A 90 -4.49 9.70 -17.39
C VAL A 90 -5.80 10.38 -17.76
N ASP A 91 -6.83 9.57 -17.98
CA ASP A 91 -8.20 10.06 -18.19
C ASP A 91 -9.07 9.64 -17.00
N VAL A 92 -9.66 10.62 -16.31
CA VAL A 92 -10.47 10.43 -15.08
C VAL A 92 -11.98 10.44 -15.38
N ASN A 93 -12.39 10.59 -16.65
CA ASN A 93 -13.80 10.81 -17.05
C ASN A 93 -14.36 9.73 -17.98
N VAL A 94 -13.83 8.51 -17.94
CA VAL A 94 -14.14 7.49 -18.95
C VAL A 94 -15.59 6.96 -18.86
N HIS A 95 -16.31 7.22 -17.77
CA HIS A 95 -17.73 6.85 -17.65
C HIS A 95 -18.56 7.90 -16.89
N PRO A 96 -19.74 8.31 -17.38
CA PRO A 96 -20.59 9.32 -16.71
C PRO A 96 -21.18 8.88 -15.36
N ALA A 97 -21.16 7.59 -15.02
CA ALA A 97 -21.80 7.04 -13.83
C ALA A 97 -20.82 6.63 -12.71
N LYS A 98 -19.50 6.57 -13.00
CA LYS A 98 -18.45 6.13 -12.07
C LYS A 98 -17.16 6.86 -12.37
N ALA A 99 -16.47 7.33 -11.32
CA ALA A 99 -15.12 7.91 -11.41
C ALA A 99 -14.09 6.80 -11.68
N ASP A 100 -14.18 6.20 -12.87
CA ASP A 100 -13.26 5.21 -13.41
C ASP A 100 -12.08 5.92 -14.09
N VAL A 101 -10.87 5.37 -13.93
CA VAL A 101 -9.63 6.01 -14.40
C VAL A 101 -8.97 5.13 -15.45
N ARG A 102 -8.56 5.73 -16.57
CA ARG A 102 -7.75 5.07 -17.58
C ARG A 102 -6.35 5.64 -17.58
N PHE A 103 -5.44 4.86 -17.02
CA PHE A 103 -4.01 5.13 -17.08
C PHE A 103 -3.44 4.67 -18.43
N ARG A 104 -2.50 5.44 -18.98
CA ARG A 104 -1.73 5.03 -20.17
C ARG A 104 -0.91 3.77 -19.90
N ASP A 105 -0.29 3.69 -18.72
CA ASP A 105 0.39 2.49 -18.22
C ASP A 105 -0.24 2.03 -16.89
N PRO A 106 -1.25 1.15 -16.95
CA PRO A 106 -1.86 0.57 -15.76
C PRO A 106 -0.89 -0.29 -14.93
N GLY A 107 0.10 -0.91 -15.58
CA GLY A 107 1.07 -1.80 -14.95
C GLY A 107 2.02 -1.04 -14.04
N LEU A 108 2.54 0.08 -14.53
CA LEU A 108 3.37 1.02 -13.77
C LEU A 108 2.65 1.48 -12.49
N VAL A 109 1.40 1.94 -12.63
CA VAL A 109 0.60 2.43 -11.50
C VAL A 109 0.36 1.34 -10.46
N ARG A 110 -0.06 0.15 -10.90
CA ARG A 110 -0.26 -0.99 -10.01
C ARG A 110 1.06 -1.36 -9.30
N GLY A 111 2.16 -1.42 -10.03
CA GLY A 111 3.48 -1.78 -9.50
C GLY A 111 3.95 -0.77 -8.45
N LEU A 112 3.77 0.53 -8.71
CA LEU A 112 4.10 1.59 -7.76
C LEU A 112 3.30 1.46 -6.47
N ILE A 113 1.98 1.30 -6.55
CA ILE A 113 1.12 1.15 -5.35
C ILE A 113 1.51 -0.08 -4.54
N VAL A 114 1.65 -1.23 -5.21
CA VAL A 114 2.01 -2.49 -4.51
C VAL A 114 3.39 -2.39 -3.88
N GLY A 115 4.38 -1.89 -4.62
CA GLY A 115 5.75 -1.75 -4.14
C GLY A 115 5.86 -0.81 -2.94
N ALA A 116 5.31 0.40 -3.06
CA ALA A 116 5.39 1.42 -2.03
C ALA A 116 4.72 0.98 -0.72
N ILE A 117 3.56 0.34 -0.79
CA ILE A 117 2.88 -0.18 0.40
C ILE A 117 3.69 -1.32 1.04
N ARG A 118 4.21 -2.26 0.25
CA ARG A 118 5.01 -3.38 0.78
C ARG A 118 6.31 -2.89 1.42
N GLU A 119 6.96 -1.89 0.81
CA GLU A 119 8.16 -1.26 1.34
C GLU A 119 7.87 -0.54 2.67
N ALA A 120 6.79 0.25 2.73
CA ALA A 120 6.38 0.94 3.95
C ALA A 120 6.04 -0.03 5.10
N LEU A 121 5.34 -1.12 4.80
CA LEU A 121 5.06 -2.19 5.78
C LEU A 121 6.36 -2.83 6.27
N ALA A 122 7.29 -3.16 5.36
CA ALA A 122 8.57 -3.74 5.72
C ALA A 122 9.42 -2.79 6.58
N GLY A 123 9.43 -1.48 6.26
CA GLY A 123 10.10 -0.45 7.03
C GLY A 123 9.52 -0.26 8.43
N ALA A 124 8.22 -0.47 8.59
CA ALA A 124 7.54 -0.51 9.90
C ALA A 124 7.72 -1.85 10.65
N GLY A 125 8.57 -2.76 10.16
CA GLY A 125 8.83 -4.06 10.77
C GLY A 125 7.73 -5.10 10.54
N ILE A 126 6.71 -4.77 9.75
CA ILE A 126 5.61 -5.66 9.42
C ILE A 126 6.03 -6.54 8.24
N ARG A 127 6.17 -7.84 8.50
CA ARG A 127 6.49 -8.83 7.47
C ARG A 127 5.42 -9.91 7.45
N ALA A 128 5.15 -10.47 6.28
CA ALA A 128 4.31 -11.66 6.20
C ALA A 128 4.94 -12.78 7.04
N ALA A 129 4.10 -13.61 7.69
CA ALA A 129 4.57 -14.67 8.57
C ALA A 129 5.57 -15.62 7.88
N THR A 130 5.41 -15.87 6.58
CA THR A 130 6.32 -16.69 5.77
C THR A 130 7.67 -16.01 5.53
N THR A 131 7.71 -14.68 5.34
CA THR A 131 8.95 -13.91 5.18
C THR A 131 9.66 -13.70 6.51
N GLY A 132 8.90 -13.52 7.60
CA GLY A 132 9.44 -13.50 8.96
C GLY A 132 10.08 -14.84 9.33
N ALA A 133 9.41 -15.95 9.02
CA ALA A 133 9.97 -17.30 9.19
C ALA A 133 11.24 -17.50 8.35
N ALA A 134 11.24 -17.14 7.07
CA ALA A 134 12.43 -17.24 6.22
C ALA A 134 13.59 -16.36 6.71
N GLY A 135 13.31 -15.14 7.18
CA GLY A 135 14.32 -14.25 7.77
C GLY A 135 14.87 -14.78 9.10
N MET A 136 14.02 -15.33 9.96
CA MET A 136 14.44 -16.00 11.21
C MET A 136 15.28 -17.25 10.92
N MET A 137 14.92 -18.04 9.90
CA MET A 137 15.71 -19.20 9.47
C MET A 137 17.05 -18.79 8.84
N ALA A 138 17.12 -17.67 8.11
CA ALA A 138 18.36 -17.15 7.56
C ALA A 138 19.29 -16.56 8.64
N ALA A 139 18.72 -15.93 9.67
CA ALA A 139 19.45 -15.42 10.83
C ALA A 139 19.95 -16.55 11.74
N PHE A 140 19.24 -17.69 11.79
CA PHE A 140 19.65 -18.90 12.47
C PHE A 140 20.57 -19.76 11.58
N ARG A 141 21.68 -19.19 11.10
CA ARG A 141 22.81 -19.99 10.61
C ARG A 141 23.69 -20.35 11.80
N PRO A 142 23.72 -21.61 12.28
CA PRO A 142 24.70 -22.00 13.29
C PRO A 142 26.09 -21.77 12.68
N GLY A 143 26.87 -20.88 13.30
CA GLY A 143 28.24 -20.61 12.86
C GLY A 143 29.03 -21.91 12.90
N SER A 144 29.48 -22.37 11.74
CA SER A 144 30.49 -23.41 11.66
C SER A 144 31.81 -22.80 12.12
N ALA A 145 32.08 -22.84 13.43
CA ALA A 145 33.42 -22.63 13.94
C ALA A 145 34.25 -23.87 13.61
N PRO A 146 35.30 -23.79 12.77
CA PRO A 146 36.22 -24.89 12.65
C PRO A 146 37.08 -24.91 13.92
N TYR A 147 36.84 -25.88 14.80
CA TYR A 147 37.81 -26.23 15.83
C TYR A 147 39.02 -26.86 15.11
N ALA A 148 40.11 -26.12 15.04
CA ALA A 148 41.41 -26.64 14.63
C ALA A 148 42.38 -26.47 15.80
N HIS A 149 42.93 -27.57 16.30
CA HIS A 149 44.06 -27.60 17.22
C HIS A 149 44.78 -28.96 17.13
N PRO A 150 46.06 -29.00 17.52
CA PRO A 150 47.23 -28.99 16.61
C PRO A 150 47.75 -30.36 16.15
#